data_AF-Q4ZIS2-F1
#
_entry.id   AF-Q4ZIS2-F1
#
_cell.length_a   1.000
_cell.length_b   1.000
_cell.length_c   1.000
_cell.angle_alpha   90.00
_cell.angle_beta   90.00
_cell.angle_gamma   90.00
#
_symmetry.space_group_name_H-M   'P 1'
#
loop_
_entity.id
_entity.type
_entity.pdbx_description
1 polymer ?
#
loop_
_entity_poly.entity_id
_entity_poly.type
_entity_poly.pdbx_seq_one_letter_code
_entity_poly.pdbx_strand_id
1 'polypeptide(L)' 'ARDWLIAQTMLQGGKRSSEVLSLEISQICFQQATISFSQLKNRQTEKRIIITYPQKFMHFLQEYIGQRRGFVFVTR' A
#
# COMPACT_ATOMS: atom_id res chain seq x y z
N ALA A 1 6.13 -6.33 12.92
CA ALA A 1 7.19 -6.81 12.01
C ALA A 1 6.86 -6.36 10.58
N ARG A 2 7.81 -5.75 9.85
CA ARG A 2 7.62 -5.23 8.48
C ARG A 2 6.95 -6.25 7.55
N ASP A 3 7.41 -7.49 7.59
CA ASP A 3 6.95 -8.54 6.68
C ASP A 3 5.49 -8.93 6.93
N TRP A 4 5.00 -8.75 8.17
CA TRP A 4 3.58 -8.91 8.49
C TRP A 4 2.73 -7.84 7.82
N LEU A 5 3.18 -6.57 7.81
CA LEU A 5 2.47 -5.49 7.10
C LEU A 5 2.44 -5.73 5.58
N ILE A 6 3.55 -6.20 5.01
CA ILE A 6 3.63 -6.56 3.59
C ILE A 6 2.65 -7.69 3.28
N ALA A 7 2.69 -8.79 4.05
CA ALA A 7 1.83 -9.93 3.85
C ALA A 7 0.34 -9.58 3.97
N GLN A 8 -0.04 -8.75 4.96
CA GLN A 8 -1.42 -8.27 5.10
C GLN A 8 -1.85 -7.38 3.93
N THR A 9 -0.98 -6.49 3.46
CA THR A 9 -1.24 -5.65 2.28
C THR A 9 -1.45 -6.52 1.03
N MET A 10 -0.61 -7.53 0.84
CA MET A 10 -0.73 -8.48 -0.28
C MET A 10 -2.03 -9.29 -0.19
N LEU A 11 -2.35 -9.85 0.98
CA LEU A 11 -3.49 -10.72 1.19
C LEU A 11 -4.82 -9.98 0.94
N GLN A 12 -4.96 -8.81 1.56
CA GLN A 12 -6.19 -8.05 1.46
C GLN A 12 -6.31 -7.33 0.11
N GLY A 13 -5.19 -6.89 -0.46
CA GLY A 13 -5.18 -6.25 -1.77
C GLY A 13 -5.23 -7.20 -2.96
N GLY A 14 -5.01 -8.50 -2.74
CA GLY A 14 -4.74 -9.45 -3.82
C GLY A 14 -3.57 -9.02 -4.70
N LYS A 15 -2.57 -8.34 -4.11
CA LYS A 15 -1.49 -7.66 -4.82
C LYS A 15 -0.19 -8.45 -4.83
N ARG A 16 0.59 -8.30 -5.90
CA ARG A 16 1.93 -8.90 -5.98
C ARG A 16 2.89 -8.18 -5.03
N SER A 17 3.89 -8.90 -4.55
CA SER A 17 4.94 -8.31 -3.68
C SER A 17 5.61 -7.10 -4.33
N SER A 18 5.83 -7.11 -5.65
CA SER A 18 6.39 -5.97 -6.38
C SER A 18 5.50 -4.73 -6.35
N GLU A 19 4.17 -4.88 -6.47
CA GLU A 19 3.21 -3.76 -6.36
C GLU A 19 3.17 -3.21 -4.93
N VAL A 20 3.26 -4.08 -3.93
CA VAL A 20 3.28 -3.66 -2.53
C VAL A 20 4.59 -2.97 -2.17
N LEU A 21 5.74 -3.48 -2.64
CA LEU A 21 7.04 -2.88 -2.37
C LEU A 21 7.23 -1.52 -3.08
N SER A 22 6.57 -1.32 -4.22
CA SER A 22 6.56 -0.04 -4.95
C SER A 22 5.46 0.91 -4.47
N LEU A 23 4.70 0.55 -3.43
CA LEU A 23 3.64 1.39 -2.88
C LEU A 23 4.23 2.67 -2.29
N GLU A 24 3.72 3.82 -2.74
CA GLU A 24 4.09 5.11 -2.18
C GLU A 24 3.15 5.52 -1.06
N ILE A 25 3.69 6.27 -0.08
CA ILE A 25 2.91 6.83 1.02
C ILE A 25 1.83 7.79 0.50
N SER A 26 2.10 8.47 -0.63
CA SER A 26 1.17 9.36 -1.33
C SER A 26 -0.13 8.66 -1.78
N GLN A 27 -0.08 7.33 -1.97
CA GLN A 27 -1.20 6.53 -2.43
C GLN A 27 -2.12 6.04 -1.30
N ILE A 28 -1.77 6.35 -0.05
CA ILE A 28 -2.50 5.92 1.14
C ILE A 28 -3.33 7.07 1.69
N CYS A 29 -4.63 6.83 1.87
CA CYS A 29 -5.53 7.74 2.57
C CYS A 29 -5.88 7.15 3.94
N PHE A 30 -5.19 7.61 4.99
CA PHE A 30 -5.43 7.17 6.37
C PHE A 30 -6.82 7.55 6.89
N GLN A 31 -7.38 8.66 6.40
CA GLN A 31 -8.73 9.12 6.79
C GLN A 31 -9.83 8.17 6.30
N GLN A 32 -9.66 7.61 5.10
CA GLN A 32 -10.63 6.71 4.47
C GLN A 32 -10.26 5.23 4.63
N ALA A 33 -9.12 4.95 5.28
CA ALA A 33 -8.52 3.62 5.37
C ALA A 33 -8.32 2.94 4.01
N THR A 34 -7.94 3.70 2.99
CA THR A 34 -7.79 3.18 1.62
C THR A 34 -6.36 3.27 1.12
N ILE A 35 -5.99 2.32 0.27
CA ILE A 35 -4.73 2.31 -0.46
C ILE A 35 -5.05 2.22 -1.95
N SER A 36 -4.46 3.14 -2.72
CA SER A 36 -4.66 3.23 -4.16
C SER A 36 -3.51 2.56 -4.91
N PHE A 37 -3.80 1.51 -5.66
CA PHE A 37 -2.82 0.84 -6.51
C PHE A 37 -3.02 1.22 -7.96
N SER A 38 -1.95 1.68 -8.62
CA SER A 38 -1.92 1.83 -10.08
C SER A 38 -1.61 0.50 -10.73
N GLN A 39 -2.54 0.00 -11.54
CA GLN A 39 -2.33 -1.19 -12.35
C GLN A 39 -2.36 -0.81 -13.83
N LEU A 40 -1.23 -0.96 -14.50
CA LEU A 40 -1.13 -0.78 -15.95
C LEU A 40 -1.83 -1.97 -16.63
N LYS A 41 -2.89 -1.69 -17.40
CA LYS A 41 -3.61 -2.69 -18.19
C LYS A 41 -3.45 -2.32 -19.65
N ASN A 42 -2.42 -2.91 -20.29
CA ASN A 42 -1.98 -2.64 -21.66
C ASN A 42 -1.53 -1.19 -21.93
N ARG A 43 -0.78 -1.01 -23.03
CA ARG A 43 0.12 0.10 -23.38
C ARG A 43 -0.34 1.56 -23.14
N GLN A 44 -1.58 1.85 -22.78
CA GLN A 44 -2.09 3.22 -22.61
C GLN A 44 -3.17 3.41 -21.52
N THR A 45 -3.55 2.39 -20.73
CA THR A 45 -4.62 2.56 -19.73
C THR A 45 -4.12 2.21 -18.31
N GLU A 46 -3.92 3.24 -17.50
CA GLU A 46 -3.65 3.10 -16.07
C GLU A 46 -4.99 2.96 -15.33
N LYS A 47 -5.23 1.80 -14.71
CA LYS A 47 -6.39 1.60 -13.84
C LYS A 47 -5.97 1.82 -12.40
N ARG A 48 -6.58 2.79 -11.74
CA ARG A 48 -6.47 2.96 -10.28
C ARG A 48 -7.45 2.04 -9.59
N ILE A 49 -6.94 1.19 -8.71
CA ILE A 49 -7.71 0.28 -7.87
C ILE A 49 -7.61 0.77 -6.43
N ILE A 50 -8.73 1.12 -5.84
CA ILE A 50 -8.81 1.57 -4.46
C ILE A 50 -9.23 0.37 -3.62
N ILE A 51 -8.45 0.06 -2.59
CA ILE A 51 -8.69 -1.07 -1.70
C ILE A 51 -8.86 -0.51 -0.29
N THR A 52 -9.95 -0.89 0.37
CA THR A 52 -10.25 -0.51 1.74
C THR A 52 -9.65 -1.52 2.71
N TYR A 53 -8.96 -1.01 3.74
CA TYR A 53 -8.30 -1.77 4.78
C TYR A 53 -8.97 -1.52 6.15
N PRO A 54 -8.80 -2.42 7.14
CA PRO A 54 -9.30 -2.18 8.48
C PRO A 54 -8.53 -1.01 9.12
N GLN A 55 -9.24 -0.15 9.85
CA GLN A 55 -8.63 1.01 10.52
C GLN A 55 -7.46 0.62 11.41
N LYS A 56 -7.56 -0.53 12.11
CA LYS A 56 -6.50 -1.08 12.96
C LYS A 56 -5.21 -1.34 12.18
N PHE A 57 -5.31 -1.90 10.98
CA PHE A 57 -4.15 -2.13 10.11
C PHE A 57 -3.54 -0.81 9.65
N MET A 58 -4.37 0.15 9.27
CA MET A 58 -3.92 1.48 8.84
C MET A 58 -3.18 2.24 9.94
N HIS A 59 -3.61 2.09 11.20
CA HIS A 59 -2.86 2.62 12.34
C HIS A 59 -1.46 2.01 12.47
N PHE A 60 -1.33 0.68 12.39
CA PHE A 60 -0.02 0.03 12.41
C PHE A 60 0.85 0.45 11.22
N LEU A 61 0.25 0.64 10.05
CA LEU A 61 0.95 1.11 8.85
C LEU A 61 1.44 2.55 9.03
N GLN A 62 0.61 3.43 9.60
CA GLN A 62 0.94 4.82 9.90
C GLN A 62 2.09 4.91 10.93
N GLU A 63 2.01 4.11 12.00
CA GLU A 63 3.05 4.01 13.02
C GLU A 63 4.38 3.52 12.43
N TYR A 64 4.31 2.50 11.56
CA TYR A 64 5.48 2.01 10.83
C TYR A 64 6.09 3.07 9.92
N ILE A 65 5.27 3.81 9.16
CA ILE A 65 5.73 4.87 8.25
C ILE A 65 6.37 6.02 9.04
N GLY A 66 5.74 6.45 10.14
CA GLY A 66 6.17 7.60 10.93
C GLY A 66 6.12 8.88 10.10
N GLN A 67 7.24 9.62 10.06
CA GLN A 67 7.37 10.87 9.31
C GLN A 67 8.06 10.72 7.93
N ARG A 68 8.26 9.48 7.49
CA ARG A 68 8.96 9.19 6.23
C ARG A 68 8.12 9.63 5.02
N ARG A 69 8.81 9.85 3.90
CA ARG A 69 8.23 10.14 2.59
C ARG A 69 8.83 9.20 1.55
N GLY A 70 8.09 8.93 0.47
CA GLY A 70 8.48 7.98 -0.57
C GLY A 70 7.78 6.63 -0.42
N PHE A 71 8.53 5.54 -0.58
CA PHE A 71 8.00 4.18 -0.50
C PHE A 71 7.60 3.79 0.93
N VAL A 72 6.48 3.09 1.06
CA VAL A 72 5.99 2.53 2.32
C VAL A 72 6.98 1.49 2.84
N PHE A 73 7.41 0.58 1.95
CA PHE A 73 8.31 -0.52 2.28
C PHE A 73 9.66 -0.32 1.62
N VAL A 74 10.61 0.25 2.37
CA VAL A 74 12.01 0.32 1.93
C VAL A 74 12.65 -1.07 2.05
N THR A 75 13.38 -1.47 1.01
CA THR A 75 14.37 -2.56 1.06
C THR A 75 15.71 -1.99 1.55
N ARG A 76 16.37 -2.70 2.48
CA ARG A 76 17.76 -2.40 2.84
C ARG A 76 18.69 -2.77 1.69
#